data_AF-A0AAU9R3P3-F1
#
_entry.id   AF-A0AAU9R3P3-F1
#
_cell.length_a   1.000
_cell.length_b   1.000
_cell.length_c   1.000
_cell.angle_alpha   90.00
_cell.angle_beta   90.00
_cell.angle_gamma   90.00
#
_symmetry.space_group_name_H-M   'P 1'
#
loop_
_entity.id
_entity.type
_entity.pdbx_description
1 polymer ?
#
loop_
_entity_poly.entity_id
_entity_poly.type
_entity_poly.pdbx_seq_one_letter_code
_entity_poly.pdbx_strand_id
1 'polypeptide(L)' 'MKKYRLSWGEEQGLKQLPDNVVSLSINPFFSSSGRLEECGDVYWVFRLNDKGRVIGKINRNIFYILAIDTKFNLYKH' A
#
# COMPACT_ATOMS: atom_id res chain seq x y z
N MET A 1 -16.51 10.29 -15.03
CA MET A 1 -16.04 9.60 -13.81
C MET A 1 -15.67 10.67 -12.79
N LYS A 2 -16.41 10.82 -11.68
CA LYS A 2 -16.13 11.86 -10.67
C LYS A 2 -14.99 11.40 -9.76
N LYS A 3 -13.87 12.10 -9.79
CA LYS A 3 -12.71 11.89 -8.91
C LYS A 3 -13.01 12.55 -7.57
N TYR A 4 -13.38 11.78 -6.54
CA TYR A 4 -13.49 12.30 -5.18
C TYR A 4 -12.08 12.38 -4.59
N ARG A 5 -11.47 13.57 -4.65
CA ARG A 5 -10.26 13.87 -3.87
C ARG A 5 -10.72 14.40 -2.53
N LEU A 6 -10.91 13.51 -1.55
CA LEU A 6 -11.13 13.93 -0.17
C LEU A 6 -9.84 14.64 0.28
N SER A 7 -9.96 15.93 0.58
CA SER A 7 -8.86 16.81 1.01
C SER A 7 -8.48 16.57 2.46
N TRP A 8 -8.24 15.31 2.84
CA TRP A 8 -7.50 15.04 4.05
C TRP A 8 -6.03 15.35 3.75
N GLY A 9 -5.30 15.93 4.70
CA GLY A 9 -3.85 16.09 4.56
C GLY A 9 -3.23 14.74 4.21
N GLU A 10 -2.14 14.71 3.43
CA GLU A 10 -1.51 13.44 3.01
C GLU A 10 -1.20 12.48 4.18
N GLU A 11 -1.16 13.03 5.39
CA GLU A 11 -0.91 12.39 6.69
C GLU A 11 -2.11 11.63 7.27
N GLN A 12 -3.31 11.83 6.72
CA GLN A 12 -4.54 11.24 7.23
C GLN A 12 -5.36 10.69 6.07
N GLY A 13 -5.03 9.51 5.56
CA GLY A 13 -5.81 8.93 4.49
C GLY A 13 -5.25 7.64 3.94
N LEU A 14 -6.10 6.95 3.18
CA LEU A 14 -5.76 5.76 2.44
C LEU A 14 -5.46 6.15 0.98
N LYS A 15 -4.22 5.95 0.54
CA LYS A 15 -3.72 6.26 -0.80
C LYS A 15 -3.54 4.97 -1.60
N GLN A 16 -3.87 5.02 -2.88
CA GLN A 16 -3.52 3.96 -3.84
C GLN A 16 -2.25 4.34 -4.59
N LEU A 17 -1.36 3.38 -4.78
CA LEU A 17 -0.15 3.50 -5.60
C LEU A 17 -0.09 2.36 -6.60
N PRO A 18 0.27 2.63 -7.87
CA PRO A 18 0.62 1.58 -8.81
C PRO A 18 1.78 0.71 -8.31
N ASP A 19 1.82 -0.55 -8.71
CA ASP A 19 2.85 -1.47 -8.20
C ASP A 19 4.28 -1.07 -8.58
N ASN A 20 4.46 -0.45 -9.75
CA ASN A 20 5.77 -0.06 -10.26
C ASN A 20 6.43 1.13 -9.54
N VAL A 21 5.69 1.84 -8.66
CA VAL A 21 6.27 2.97 -7.91
C VAL A 21 6.73 2.60 -6.51
N VAL A 22 6.44 1.38 -6.05
CA VAL A 22 6.84 0.89 -4.73
C VAL A 22 7.99 -0.10 -4.88
N SER A 23 9.13 0.23 -4.28
CA SER A 23 10.29 -0.67 -4.20
C SER A 23 10.15 -1.56 -2.97
N LEU A 24 9.44 -2.68 -3.12
CA LEU A 24 9.24 -3.66 -2.06
C LEU A 24 9.57 -5.07 -2.55
N SER A 25 10.41 -5.79 -1.79
CA SER A 25 10.59 -7.22 -2.00
C SER A 25 9.45 -7.98 -1.32
N ILE A 26 8.64 -8.68 -2.10
CA ILE A 26 7.51 -9.47 -1.59
C ILE A 26 8.01 -10.78 -1.01
N ASN A 27 7.46 -11.15 0.15
CA ASN A 27 7.73 -12.44 0.77
C ASN A 27 7.41 -13.58 -0.22
N PRO A 28 8.36 -14.48 -0.54
CA PRO A 28 8.15 -15.54 -1.53
C PRO A 28 7.01 -16.50 -1.21
N PHE A 29 6.70 -16.71 0.09
CA PHE A 29 5.55 -17.52 0.50
C PHE A 29 4.22 -16.83 0.20
N PHE A 30 4.19 -15.50 0.31
CA PHE A 30 2.98 -14.74 -0.03
C PHE A 30 2.68 -14.84 -1.53
N SER A 31 3.70 -14.68 -2.38
CA SER A 31 3.52 -14.84 -3.83
C SER A 31 3.23 -16.30 -4.22
N SER A 32 3.97 -17.29 -3.72
CA SER A 32 3.75 -18.68 -4.10
C SER A 32 2.41 -19.26 -3.62
N SER A 33 1.77 -18.62 -2.64
CA SER A 33 0.45 -19.03 -2.14
C SER A 33 -0.73 -18.65 -3.03
N GLY A 34 -0.53 -17.89 -4.11
CA GLY A 34 -1.62 -17.37 -4.97
C GLY A 34 -2.28 -16.10 -4.43
N ARG A 35 -1.93 -15.67 -3.21
CA ARG A 35 -2.55 -14.51 -2.56
C ARG A 35 -2.23 -13.18 -3.23
N LEU A 36 -1.05 -13.07 -3.84
CA LEU A 36 -0.64 -11.85 -4.54
C LEU A 36 -1.47 -11.64 -5.80
N GLU A 37 -1.73 -12.72 -6.53
CA GLU A 37 -2.51 -12.77 -7.77
C GLU A 37 -4.00 -12.48 -7.53
N GLU A 38 -4.51 -12.83 -6.35
CA GLU A 38 -5.88 -12.51 -5.94
C GLU A 38 -6.05 -11.03 -5.50
N CYS A 39 -4.96 -10.29 -5.31
CA CYS A 39 -4.99 -8.88 -5.00
C CYS A 39 -5.01 -8.03 -6.28
N GLY A 40 -5.55 -6.81 -6.22
CA GLY A 40 -5.49 -5.87 -7.36
C GLY A 40 -4.09 -5.30 -7.62
N ASP A 41 -3.93 -4.59 -8.75
CA ASP A 41 -2.66 -4.03 -9.26
C ASP A 41 -2.18 -2.75 -8.55
N VAL A 42 -2.68 -2.50 -7.35
CA VAL A 42 -2.34 -1.30 -6.56
C VAL A 42 -1.96 -1.67 -5.14
N TYR A 43 -0.95 -0.99 -4.62
CA TYR A 43 -0.69 -0.93 -3.19
C TYR A 43 -1.62 0.08 -2.52
N TRP A 44 -2.06 -0.28 -1.33
CA TRP A 44 -2.79 0.59 -0.42
C TRP A 44 -1.85 1.09 0.67
N VAL A 45 -1.83 2.40 0.88
CA VAL A 45 -0.93 3.05 1.82
C VAL A 45 -1.70 3.93 2.77
N PHE A 46 -1.46 3.78 4.07
CA PHE A 46 -1.93 4.75 5.07
C PHE A 46 -0.77 5.19 5.96
N ARG A 47 -0.77 6.45 6.37
CA ARG A 47 0.29 7.04 7.20
C ARG A 47 0.01 6.82 8.68
N LEU A 48 1.08 6.57 9.43
CA LEU A 48 1.12 6.55 10.88
C LEU A 48 1.66 7.90 11.36
N ASN A 49 1.00 8.99 10.93
CA ASN A 49 1.47 10.37 11.13
C ASN A 49 2.89 10.57 10.52
N ASP A 50 3.81 11.13 11.29
CA ASP A 50 5.23 11.31 10.97
C ASP A 50 6.10 10.07 11.26
N LYS A 51 5.53 9.02 11.87
CA LYS A 51 6.29 7.82 12.31
C LYS A 51 6.52 6.78 11.22
N GLY A 52 5.78 6.87 10.12
CA GLY A 52 5.91 5.94 9.01
C GLY A 52 4.63 5.78 8.21
N ARG A 53 4.61 4.74 7.39
CA ARG A 53 3.44 4.35 6.59
C ARG A 53 3.35 2.84 6.46
N VAL A 54 2.12 2.34 6.44
CA VAL A 54 1.84 0.92 6.19
C VAL A 54 1.53 0.75 4.72
N ILE A 55 2.16 -0.22 4.07
CA ILE A 55 1.95 -0.58 2.68
C ILE A 55 1.35 -1.98 2.65
N GLY A 56 0.24 -2.14 1.94
CA GLY A 56 -0.46 -3.41 1.86
C GLY A 56 -1.20 -3.63 0.56
N LYS A 57 -1.80 -4.81 0.46
CA LYS A 57 -2.69 -5.24 -0.63
C LYS A 57 -4.04 -5.65 -0.04
N ILE A 58 -5.11 -5.47 -0.81
CA ILE A 58 -6.47 -5.86 -0.40
C ILE A 58 -6.95 -6.99 -1.31
N ASN A 59 -7.51 -8.03 -0.68
CA ASN A 59 -8.31 -9.07 -1.33
C ASN A 59 -9.63 -9.19 -0.58
N ARG A 60 -10.73 -8.82 -1.23
CA ARG A 60 -12.09 -8.77 -0.65
C ARG A 60 -12.11 -7.98 0.67
N ASN A 61 -12.18 -8.67 1.81
CA ASN A 61 -12.25 -8.11 3.16
C ASN A 61 -10.93 -8.26 3.95
N ILE A 62 -9.86 -8.76 3.33
CA ILE A 62 -8.56 -8.97 3.95
C ILE A 62 -7.60 -7.88 3.50
N PHE A 63 -6.97 -7.20 4.47
CA PHE A 63 -5.87 -6.29 4.25
C PHE A 63 -4.55 -6.97 4.64
N TYR A 64 -3.72 -7.29 3.65
CA TYR A 64 -2.39 -7.85 3.88
C TYR A 64 -1.40 -6.72 4.10
N ILE A 65 -0.80 -6.66 5.29
CA ILE A 65 0.34 -5.76 5.57
C ILE A 65 1.59 -6.40 4.95
N LEU A 66 2.20 -5.69 4.00
CA LEU A 66 3.39 -6.16 3.30
C LEU A 66 4.65 -5.44 3.79
N ALA A 67 4.51 -4.18 4.22
CA ALA A 67 5.60 -3.44 4.85
C ALA A 67 5.09 -2.37 5.81
N ILE A 68 5.93 -2.06 6.81
CA ILE A 68 5.83 -0.85 7.63
C ILE A 68 7.08 -0.03 7.31
N ASP A 69 6.92 1.04 6.54
CA ASP A 69 7.98 1.93 6.09
C ASP A 69 8.14 3.10 7.06
N THR A 70 9.00 2.93 8.06
CA THR A 70 9.33 3.97 9.05
C THR A 70 10.41 4.93 8.55
N LYS A 71 11.07 4.62 7.43
CA LYS A 71 12.17 5.41 6.86
C LYS A 71 11.74 6.23 5.64
N PHE A 72 10.50 6.08 5.19
CA PHE A 72 9.92 6.74 4.02
C PHE A 72 10.71 6.52 2.73
N ASN A 73 11.31 5.34 2.57
CA ASN A 73 12.20 5.04 1.44
C ASN A 73 11.64 4.03 0.43
N LEU A 74 10.49 3.40 0.70
CA LEU A 74 9.91 2.40 -0.21
C LEU A 74 9.25 3.01 -1.45
N TYR A 75 8.93 4.30 -1.45
CA TYR A 75 8.52 5.06 -2.63
C TYR A 75 8.70 6.57 -2.41
N LYS A 76 8.88 7.32 -3.51
CA LYS A 76 8.97 8.79 -3.50
C LYS A 76 7.59 9.43 -3.74
N HIS A 77 7.34 10.56 -3.09
CA HIS A 77 6.15 11.38 -3.32
C HIS A 77 6.29 12.18 -4.63
#